data_AF-A0A9E2HCG0-F1
#
_entry.id   AF-A0A9E2HCG0-F1
#
_cell.length_a   1.000
_cell.length_b   1.000
_cell.length_c   1.000
_cell.angle_alpha   90.00
_cell.angle_beta   90.00
_cell.angle_gamma   90.00
#
_symmetry.space_group_name_H-M   'P 1'
#
loop_
_entity.id
_entity.type
_entity.pdbx_description
1 polymer ?
#
loop_
_entity_poly.entity_id
_entity_poly.type
_entity_poly.pdbx_seq_one_letter_code
_entity_poly.pdbx_strand_id
1 'polypeptide(L)'
;MKNYVEDLFKYINTYETKYSSFKTEAFFQTYNGVYTVFQPLRQQRDQAVELDYFLLDRVRENPLTTSDLRQFAVQILITYFESEADTDGRSNQAYSHCRGLRAVKQDVPFFENHLVPMLCKPGSLKDNYQLNAFFLREIARFLNTFGKRLRGDLTPEAFNSMSDPMKFLELARRRQELGEDLLKDRASLEFHLLRIDSFTKLGSKNRLFKQLLSEWGYLKKGDFWARVAGWFGELFRKIKGAFLSGRYLRLIISQRKPAYLFYSMIIILFLLAAVAVPVLWSTYTDTKLEQLRERATNVEEGIGG
;
A
#
# COMPACT_ATOMS: atom_id res chain seq x y z
N MET A 1 -0.49 -13.80 27.63
CA MET A 1 -0.10 -14.44 26.35
C MET A 1 -1.23 -15.25 25.74
N LYS A 2 -1.71 -16.30 26.41
CA LYS A 2 -2.88 -17.09 25.94
C LYS A 2 -4.09 -16.21 25.61
N ASN A 3 -4.41 -15.23 26.46
CA ASN A 3 -5.49 -14.26 26.20
C ASN A 3 -5.34 -13.51 24.86
N TYR A 4 -4.12 -13.11 24.47
CA TYR A 4 -3.90 -12.45 23.16
C TYR A 4 -4.15 -13.39 22.00
N VAL A 5 -3.75 -14.67 22.13
CA VAL A 5 -4.05 -15.69 21.14
C VAL A 5 -5.56 -15.96 21.08
N GLU A 6 -6.24 -16.05 22.22
CA GLU A 6 -7.70 -16.19 22.27
C GLU A 6 -8.41 -15.03 21.59
N ASP A 7 -8.00 -13.81 21.89
CA ASP A 7 -8.54 -12.60 21.27
C ASP A 7 -8.29 -12.61 19.76
N LEU A 8 -7.10 -13.03 19.31
CA LEU A 8 -6.80 -13.16 17.89
C LEU A 8 -7.77 -14.12 17.20
N PHE A 9 -7.96 -15.33 17.74
CA PHE A 9 -8.89 -16.31 17.18
C PHE A 9 -10.35 -15.85 17.28
N LYS A 10 -10.72 -15.09 18.31
CA LYS A 10 -12.03 -14.44 18.41
C LYS A 10 -12.25 -13.39 17.31
N TYR A 11 -11.23 -12.61 16.95
CA TYR A 11 -11.31 -11.68 15.81
C TYR A 11 -11.42 -12.42 14.48
N ILE A 12 -10.69 -13.53 14.30
CA ILE A 12 -10.82 -14.39 13.11
C ILE A 12 -12.25 -14.94 13.02
N ASN A 13 -12.79 -15.48 14.11
CA ASN A 13 -14.16 -15.99 14.15
C ASN A 13 -15.19 -14.88 13.87
N THR A 14 -14.95 -13.67 14.37
CA THR A 14 -15.81 -12.49 14.09
C THR A 14 -15.78 -12.13 12.61
N TYR A 15 -14.62 -12.16 11.97
CA TYR A 15 -14.49 -11.93 10.53
C TYR A 15 -15.28 -12.95 9.70
N GLU A 16 -15.26 -14.21 10.12
CA GLU A 16 -15.95 -15.34 9.48
C GLU A 16 -17.46 -15.24 9.61
N THR A 17 -17.95 -15.00 10.83
CA THR A 17 -19.39 -15.09 11.15
C THR A 17 -20.12 -13.75 11.08
N LYS A 18 -19.48 -12.64 11.46
CA LYS A 18 -20.12 -11.31 11.57
C LYS A 18 -19.16 -10.19 11.17
N TYR A 19 -18.87 -10.13 9.88
CA TYR A 19 -17.91 -9.16 9.32
C TYR A 19 -18.22 -7.70 9.64
N SER A 20 -19.50 -7.31 9.78
CA SER A 20 -19.88 -5.94 10.15
C SER A 20 -19.40 -5.52 11.54
N SER A 21 -19.08 -6.47 12.42
CA SER A 21 -18.52 -6.21 13.75
C SER A 21 -17.01 -6.38 13.81
N PHE A 22 -16.36 -6.75 12.69
CA PHE A 22 -14.92 -6.90 12.62
C PHE A 22 -14.23 -5.54 12.66
N LYS A 23 -13.27 -5.38 13.57
CA LYS A 23 -12.46 -4.17 13.73
C LYS A 23 -11.04 -4.43 13.26
N THR A 24 -10.73 -3.97 12.04
CA THR A 24 -9.43 -4.19 11.38
C THR A 24 -8.24 -3.73 12.24
N GLU A 25 -8.32 -2.52 12.80
CA GLU A 25 -7.24 -1.96 13.63
C GLU A 25 -7.01 -2.77 14.91
N ALA A 26 -8.09 -3.17 15.59
CA ALA A 26 -7.99 -4.00 16.79
C ALA A 26 -7.36 -5.37 16.48
N PHE A 27 -7.73 -5.96 15.34
CA PHE A 27 -7.09 -7.19 14.86
C PHE A 27 -5.58 -7.01 14.65
N PHE A 28 -5.14 -5.91 14.04
CA PHE A 28 -3.71 -5.64 13.85
C PHE A 28 -2.96 -5.51 15.16
N GLN A 29 -3.53 -4.78 16.13
CA GLN A 29 -2.94 -4.60 17.45
C GLN A 29 -2.81 -5.94 18.17
N THR A 30 -3.85 -6.77 18.15
CA THR A 30 -3.81 -8.11 18.74
C THR A 30 -2.81 -9.02 18.03
N TYR A 31 -2.79 -9.05 16.70
CA TYR A 31 -1.85 -9.86 15.93
C TYR A 31 -0.39 -9.48 16.23
N ASN A 32 -0.08 -8.18 16.19
CA ASN A 32 1.25 -7.68 16.52
C ASN A 32 1.62 -7.94 17.98
N GLY A 33 0.66 -7.84 18.91
CA GLY A 33 0.87 -8.20 20.32
C GLY A 33 1.19 -9.67 20.56
N VAL A 34 0.66 -10.58 19.72
CA VAL A 34 1.08 -11.99 19.74
C VAL A 34 2.49 -12.15 19.15
N TYR A 35 2.80 -11.45 18.07
CA TYR A 35 4.11 -11.53 17.44
C TYR A 35 5.25 -11.04 18.34
N THR A 36 5.06 -9.91 19.06
CA THR A 36 6.11 -9.30 19.90
C THR A 36 6.58 -10.20 21.04
N VAL A 37 5.80 -11.21 21.44
CA VAL A 37 6.18 -12.15 22.50
C VAL A 37 6.99 -13.34 21.99
N PHE A 38 7.16 -13.54 20.68
CA PHE A 38 7.88 -14.70 20.15
C PHE A 38 9.39 -14.67 20.45
N GLN A 39 10.07 -13.55 20.21
CA GLN A 39 11.49 -13.42 20.56
C GLN A 39 11.79 -13.67 22.05
N PRO A 40 11.05 -13.08 23.01
CA PRO A 40 11.23 -13.39 24.42
C PRO A 40 11.08 -14.89 24.78
N LEU A 41 10.16 -15.60 24.11
CA LEU A 41 9.91 -17.03 24.37
C LEU A 41 11.09 -17.92 24.00
N ARG A 42 11.98 -17.45 23.12
CA ARG A 42 13.22 -18.14 22.77
C ARG A 42 14.07 -18.48 24.01
N GLN A 43 14.00 -17.64 25.05
CA GLN A 43 14.72 -17.83 26.32
C GLN A 43 13.88 -18.60 27.36
N GLN A 44 12.58 -18.76 27.15
CA GLN A 44 11.62 -19.33 28.10
C GLN A 44 11.00 -20.61 27.52
N ARG A 45 11.81 -21.67 27.43
CA ARG A 45 11.50 -22.90 26.68
C ARG A 45 10.17 -23.54 27.06
N ASP A 46 9.91 -23.73 28.35
CA ASP A 46 8.67 -24.40 28.79
C ASP A 46 7.42 -23.61 28.39
N GLN A 47 7.50 -22.28 28.40
CA GLN A 47 6.41 -21.41 27.96
C GLN A 47 6.23 -21.44 26.44
N ALA A 48 7.31 -21.58 25.67
CA ALA A 48 7.24 -21.75 24.22
C ALA A 48 6.51 -23.05 23.87
N VAL A 49 6.84 -24.16 24.54
CA VAL A 49 6.17 -25.45 24.36
C VAL A 49 4.69 -25.36 24.76
N GLU A 50 4.38 -24.74 25.90
CA GLU A 50 3.00 -24.56 26.34
C GLU A 50 2.18 -23.71 25.34
N LEU A 51 2.78 -22.65 24.79
CA LEU A 51 2.14 -21.83 23.78
C LEU A 51 1.92 -22.60 22.48
N ASP A 52 2.89 -23.40 22.05
CA ASP A 52 2.80 -24.21 20.83
C ASP A 52 1.62 -25.19 20.89
N TYR A 53 1.46 -25.91 22.01
CA TYR A 53 0.28 -26.76 22.22
C TYR A 53 -1.02 -25.96 22.25
N PHE A 54 -1.03 -24.80 22.91
CA PHE A 54 -2.20 -23.94 22.93
C PHE A 54 -2.59 -23.42 21.53
N LEU A 55 -1.60 -23.01 20.73
CA LEU A 55 -1.79 -22.62 19.34
C LEU A 55 -2.34 -23.78 18.51
N LEU A 56 -1.78 -24.99 18.67
CA LEU A 56 -2.24 -26.19 17.99
C LEU A 56 -3.72 -26.47 18.27
N ASP A 57 -4.14 -26.38 19.54
CA ASP A 57 -5.53 -26.58 19.94
C ASP A 57 -6.45 -25.56 19.24
N ARG A 58 -6.10 -24.27 19.27
CA ARG A 58 -6.86 -23.21 18.58
C ARG A 58 -6.91 -23.38 17.07
N VAL A 59 -5.82 -23.84 16.46
CA VAL A 59 -5.76 -24.11 15.02
C VAL A 59 -6.67 -25.28 14.64
N ARG A 60 -6.78 -26.30 15.48
CA ARG A 60 -7.60 -27.49 15.21
C ARG A 60 -9.10 -27.27 15.36
N GLU A 61 -9.52 -26.21 16.05
CA GLU A 61 -10.95 -25.90 16.24
C GLU A 61 -11.71 -25.73 14.92
N ASN A 62 -11.07 -25.20 13.87
CA ASN A 62 -11.69 -24.96 12.58
C ASN A 62 -10.70 -25.14 11.41
N PRO A 63 -11.13 -25.64 10.24
CA PRO A 63 -10.26 -25.75 9.07
C PRO A 63 -9.62 -24.42 8.67
N LEU A 64 -8.37 -24.44 8.24
CA LEU A 64 -7.67 -23.22 7.76
C LEU A 64 -8.34 -22.59 6.53
N THR A 65 -9.08 -23.39 5.76
CA THR A 65 -9.78 -22.96 4.54
C THR A 65 -11.14 -22.30 4.81
N THR A 66 -11.56 -22.16 6.07
CA THR A 66 -12.84 -21.52 6.44
C THR A 66 -12.89 -20.06 6.01
N SER A 67 -11.76 -19.36 6.04
CA SER A 67 -11.64 -18.01 5.49
C SER A 67 -10.22 -17.68 5.07
N ASP A 68 -10.10 -16.75 4.11
CA ASP A 68 -8.81 -16.19 3.71
C ASP A 68 -8.06 -15.61 4.91
N LEU A 69 -8.76 -14.88 5.80
CA LEU A 69 -8.16 -14.28 6.98
C LEU A 69 -7.52 -15.34 7.90
N ARG A 70 -8.24 -16.44 8.17
CA ARG A 70 -7.70 -17.55 8.97
C ARG A 70 -6.48 -18.16 8.31
N GLN A 71 -6.56 -18.41 7.00
CA GLN A 71 -5.46 -19.00 6.26
C GLN A 71 -4.21 -18.11 6.34
N PHE A 72 -4.33 -16.81 6.10
CA PHE A 72 -3.20 -15.88 6.20
C PHE A 72 -2.68 -15.75 7.63
N ALA A 73 -3.56 -15.40 8.57
CA ALA A 73 -3.17 -15.12 9.95
C ALA A 73 -2.48 -16.32 10.59
N VAL A 74 -3.08 -17.51 10.48
CA VAL A 74 -2.53 -18.71 11.12
C VAL A 74 -1.25 -19.15 10.41
N GLN A 75 -1.24 -19.27 9.08
CA GLN A 75 -0.06 -19.78 8.39
C GLN A 75 1.15 -18.87 8.57
N ILE A 76 0.97 -17.55 8.55
CA ILE A 76 2.07 -16.61 8.72
C ILE A 76 2.54 -16.60 10.19
N LEU A 77 1.62 -16.47 11.14
CA LEU A 77 1.94 -16.41 12.56
C LEU A 77 2.66 -17.65 13.07
N ILE A 78 2.16 -18.84 12.72
CA ILE A 78 2.74 -20.11 13.18
C ILE A 78 4.12 -20.35 12.55
N THR A 79 4.33 -19.94 11.30
CA THR A 79 5.66 -20.02 10.68
C THR A 79 6.64 -19.08 11.38
N TYR A 80 6.20 -17.86 11.70
CA TYR A 80 7.01 -16.93 12.49
C TYR A 80 7.35 -17.46 13.88
N PHE A 81 6.38 -18.07 14.56
CA PHE A 81 6.59 -18.66 15.86
C PHE A 81 7.68 -19.74 15.82
N GLU A 82 7.63 -20.65 14.84
CA GLU A 82 8.69 -21.65 14.65
C GLU A 82 10.05 -20.98 14.41
N SER A 83 10.12 -20.01 13.49
CA SER A 83 11.41 -19.44 13.09
C SER A 83 12.04 -18.53 14.16
N GLU A 84 11.26 -18.02 15.11
CA GLU A 84 11.71 -17.10 16.15
C GLU A 84 11.84 -17.73 17.54
N ALA A 85 10.89 -18.59 17.92
CA ALA A 85 10.82 -19.15 19.26
C ALA A 85 11.39 -20.58 19.35
N ASP A 86 11.27 -21.40 18.30
CA ASP A 86 11.75 -22.79 18.32
C ASP A 86 13.27 -22.84 18.07
N THR A 87 14.02 -23.31 19.08
CA THR A 87 15.49 -23.38 18.99
C THR A 87 16.03 -24.80 19.00
N ASP A 88 15.25 -25.76 19.51
CA ASP A 88 15.66 -27.15 19.72
C ASP A 88 14.66 -28.16 19.15
N GLY A 89 13.66 -27.71 18.39
CA GLY A 89 12.69 -28.58 17.72
C GLY A 89 11.56 -29.06 18.62
N ARG A 90 11.38 -28.48 19.82
CA ARG A 90 10.40 -28.93 20.81
C ARG A 90 9.08 -28.15 20.77
N SER A 91 9.09 -26.96 20.18
CA SER A 91 7.93 -26.06 20.08
C SER A 91 7.50 -25.86 18.63
N ASN A 92 7.23 -26.97 17.93
CA ASN A 92 6.89 -26.99 16.51
C ASN A 92 5.66 -27.84 16.15
N GLN A 93 4.82 -28.21 17.12
CA GLN A 93 3.65 -29.04 16.90
C GLN A 93 2.60 -28.30 16.07
N ALA A 94 2.30 -27.04 16.40
CA ALA A 94 1.39 -26.20 15.61
C ALA A 94 1.94 -25.97 14.20
N TYR A 95 3.24 -25.73 14.07
CA TYR A 95 3.91 -25.57 12.78
C TYR A 95 3.86 -26.84 11.94
N SER A 96 4.23 -27.98 12.51
CA SER A 96 4.20 -29.28 11.84
C SER A 96 2.80 -29.62 11.34
N HIS A 97 1.77 -29.33 12.15
CA HIS A 97 0.39 -29.49 11.74
C HIS A 97 0.03 -28.57 10.56
N CYS A 98 0.28 -27.26 10.67
CA CYS A 98 -0.02 -26.29 9.61
C CYS A 98 0.73 -26.60 8.30
N ARG A 99 2.01 -26.96 8.40
CA ARG A 99 2.85 -27.41 7.28
C ARG A 99 2.33 -28.70 6.65
N GLY A 100 1.82 -29.62 7.47
CA GLY A 100 1.14 -30.85 7.05
C GLY A 100 -0.05 -30.60 6.12
N LEU A 101 -0.74 -29.46 6.28
CA LEU A 101 -1.89 -29.06 5.46
C LEU A 101 -1.51 -28.36 4.14
N ARG A 102 -0.25 -27.92 3.98
CA ARG A 102 0.18 -27.19 2.77
C ARG A 102 0.41 -28.14 1.59
N ALA A 103 0.10 -27.67 0.38
CA ALA A 103 0.55 -28.35 -0.84
C ALA A 103 2.08 -28.26 -1.00
N VAL A 104 2.66 -27.11 -0.65
CA VAL A 104 4.11 -26.87 -0.67
C VAL A 104 4.63 -26.81 0.75
N LYS A 105 5.54 -27.73 1.11
CA LYS A 105 6.03 -27.88 2.49
C LYS A 105 7.10 -26.86 2.89
N GLN A 106 7.76 -26.23 1.93
CA GLN A 106 8.80 -25.24 2.19
C GLN A 106 8.16 -23.86 2.42
N ASP A 107 8.59 -23.13 3.45
CA ASP A 107 7.94 -21.87 3.86
C ASP A 107 8.03 -20.78 2.78
N VAL A 108 9.24 -20.51 2.29
CA VAL A 108 9.46 -19.47 1.26
C VAL A 108 8.65 -19.75 -0.02
N PRO A 109 8.75 -20.94 -0.64
CA PRO A 109 7.95 -21.24 -1.83
C PRO A 109 6.44 -21.27 -1.56
N PHE A 110 6.00 -21.65 -0.35
CA PHE A 110 4.58 -21.57 0.01
C PHE A 110 4.09 -20.13 0.08
N PHE A 111 4.88 -19.22 0.66
CA PHE A 111 4.51 -17.81 0.73
C PHE A 111 4.48 -17.18 -0.67
N GLU A 112 5.54 -17.40 -1.47
CA GLU A 112 5.68 -16.83 -2.81
C GLU A 112 4.66 -17.37 -3.81
N ASN A 113 4.40 -18.69 -3.82
CA ASN A 113 3.62 -19.34 -4.87
C ASN A 113 2.18 -19.65 -4.48
N HIS A 114 1.83 -19.57 -3.19
CA HIS A 114 0.47 -19.85 -2.72
C HIS A 114 -0.16 -18.65 -2.01
N LEU A 115 0.43 -18.14 -0.94
CA LEU A 115 -0.17 -17.05 -0.15
C LEU A 115 -0.21 -15.72 -0.92
N VAL A 116 0.90 -15.30 -1.52
CA VAL A 116 0.96 -14.02 -2.25
C VAL A 116 0.02 -13.98 -3.45
N PRO A 117 -0.06 -15.03 -4.31
CA PRO A 117 -1.07 -15.10 -5.35
C PRO A 117 -2.49 -15.06 -4.81
N MET A 118 -2.78 -15.78 -3.71
CA MET A 118 -4.09 -15.74 -3.05
C MET A 118 -4.44 -14.34 -2.54
N LEU A 119 -3.47 -13.62 -1.99
CA LEU A 119 -3.65 -12.27 -1.46
C LEU A 119 -4.06 -11.30 -2.58
N CYS A 120 -3.43 -11.45 -3.75
CA CYS A 120 -3.67 -10.60 -4.91
C CYS A 120 -4.93 -10.96 -5.73
N LYS A 121 -5.69 -12.01 -5.35
CA LYS A 121 -6.93 -12.39 -6.05
C LYS A 121 -8.06 -11.38 -5.77
N PRO A 122 -8.91 -11.07 -6.76
CA PRO A 122 -10.13 -10.30 -6.52
C PRO A 122 -11.01 -10.96 -5.45
N GLY A 123 -11.60 -10.16 -4.54
CA GLY A 123 -12.43 -10.67 -3.44
C GLY A 123 -11.66 -11.18 -2.23
N SER A 124 -10.33 -11.35 -2.35
CA SER A 124 -9.48 -11.79 -1.24
C SER A 124 -9.63 -10.87 -0.03
N LEU A 125 -9.77 -11.47 1.14
CA LEU A 125 -9.99 -10.75 2.40
C LEU A 125 -11.21 -9.81 2.35
N LYS A 126 -12.27 -10.16 1.60
CA LYS A 126 -13.49 -9.35 1.41
C LYS A 126 -13.17 -7.94 0.86
N ASP A 127 -12.16 -7.86 -0.01
CA ASP A 127 -11.63 -6.63 -0.59
C ASP A 127 -11.18 -5.58 0.46
N ASN A 128 -10.87 -6.03 1.68
CA ASN A 128 -10.33 -5.18 2.73
C ASN A 128 -8.86 -4.86 2.42
N TYR A 129 -8.65 -3.66 1.89
CA TYR A 129 -7.32 -3.16 1.52
C TYR A 129 -6.34 -3.17 2.69
N GLN A 130 -6.77 -2.75 3.89
CA GLN A 130 -5.89 -2.66 5.05
C GLN A 130 -5.36 -4.04 5.43
N LEU A 131 -6.23 -5.05 5.48
CA LEU A 131 -5.82 -6.44 5.72
C LEU A 131 -4.86 -6.94 4.62
N ASN A 132 -5.15 -6.60 3.36
CA ASN A 132 -4.29 -6.94 2.22
C ASN A 132 -2.87 -6.37 2.37
N ALA A 133 -2.77 -5.06 2.58
CA ALA A 133 -1.51 -4.37 2.77
C ALA A 133 -0.75 -4.88 4.00
N PHE A 134 -1.48 -5.18 5.08
CA PHE A 134 -0.93 -5.78 6.29
C PHE A 134 -0.28 -7.14 6.00
N PHE A 135 -1.01 -8.11 5.43
CA PHE A 135 -0.42 -9.44 5.18
C PHE A 135 0.66 -9.42 4.11
N LEU A 136 0.59 -8.54 3.11
CA LEU A 136 1.67 -8.38 2.14
C LEU A 136 2.96 -7.92 2.85
N ARG A 137 2.83 -6.99 3.79
CA ARG A 137 3.93 -6.50 4.63
C ARG A 137 4.49 -7.58 5.54
N GLU A 138 3.63 -8.40 6.14
CA GLU A 138 4.05 -9.51 7.01
C GLU A 138 4.79 -10.60 6.23
N ILE A 139 4.32 -10.96 5.03
CA ILE A 139 5.02 -11.91 4.16
C ILE A 139 6.36 -11.33 3.72
N ALA A 140 6.40 -10.06 3.29
CA ALA A 140 7.64 -9.39 2.90
C ALA A 140 8.65 -9.35 4.05
N ARG A 141 8.19 -9.04 5.27
CA ARG A 141 9.01 -9.03 6.48
C ARG A 141 9.61 -10.42 6.74
N PHE A 142 8.81 -11.48 6.61
CA PHE A 142 9.28 -12.85 6.83
C PHE A 142 10.37 -13.22 5.83
N LEU A 143 10.16 -12.91 4.55
CA LEU A 143 11.10 -13.22 3.49
C LEU A 143 12.38 -12.40 3.55
N ASN A 144 12.34 -11.17 4.07
CA ASN A 144 13.54 -10.37 4.30
C ASN A 144 14.38 -10.92 5.46
N THR A 145 13.74 -11.44 6.50
CA THR A 145 14.45 -12.01 7.67
C THR A 145 14.96 -13.43 7.42
N PHE A 146 14.11 -14.31 6.87
CA PHE A 146 14.38 -15.75 6.77
C PHE A 146 14.47 -16.28 5.34
N GLY A 147 14.12 -15.46 4.35
CA GLY A 147 14.15 -15.84 2.94
C GLY A 147 15.47 -15.51 2.24
N LYS A 148 15.44 -15.54 0.90
CA LYS A 148 16.58 -15.12 0.08
C LYS A 148 16.78 -13.62 0.18
N ARG A 149 18.03 -13.17 0.25
CA ARG A 149 18.37 -11.74 0.20
C ARG A 149 17.77 -11.06 -1.02
N LEU A 150 17.42 -9.79 -0.86
CA LEU A 150 16.90 -8.93 -1.91
C LEU A 150 17.88 -8.84 -3.09
N ARG A 151 17.35 -8.84 -4.31
CA ARG A 151 18.16 -8.69 -5.52
C ARG A 151 18.36 -7.21 -5.81
N GLY A 152 19.52 -6.68 -5.43
CA GLY A 152 19.88 -5.28 -5.68
C GLY A 152 20.04 -4.94 -7.17
N ASP A 153 20.36 -5.93 -7.99
CA ASP A 153 20.68 -5.83 -9.43
C ASP A 153 19.48 -6.10 -10.36
N LEU A 154 18.26 -6.07 -9.82
CA LEU A 154 17.06 -6.38 -10.60
C LEU A 154 16.80 -5.31 -11.68
N THR A 155 16.77 -5.71 -12.95
CA THR A 155 16.47 -4.79 -14.06
C THR A 155 14.96 -4.59 -14.27
N PRO A 156 14.52 -3.49 -14.92
CA PRO A 156 13.12 -3.28 -15.27
C PRO A 156 12.51 -4.41 -16.11
N GLU A 157 13.29 -5.01 -17.02
CA GLU A 157 12.86 -6.13 -17.86
C GLU A 157 12.61 -7.38 -17.02
N ALA A 158 13.56 -7.71 -16.13
CA ALA A 158 13.43 -8.83 -15.20
C ALA A 158 12.23 -8.64 -14.27
N PHE A 159 12.03 -7.44 -13.73
CA PHE A 159 10.85 -7.12 -12.94
C PHE A 159 9.56 -7.28 -13.74
N ASN A 160 9.52 -6.76 -14.98
CA ASN A 160 8.34 -6.85 -15.83
C ASN A 160 7.98 -8.30 -16.20
N SER A 161 8.97 -9.20 -16.25
CA SER A 161 8.78 -10.64 -16.52
C SER A 161 8.13 -11.42 -15.38
N MET A 162 8.15 -10.87 -14.16
CA MET A 162 7.53 -11.49 -12.98
C MET A 162 6.00 -11.49 -13.10
N SER A 163 5.36 -12.42 -12.39
CA SER A 163 3.91 -12.39 -12.19
C SER A 163 3.51 -11.16 -11.38
N ASP A 164 2.28 -10.66 -11.57
CA ASP A 164 1.82 -9.47 -10.84
C ASP A 164 1.90 -9.64 -9.30
N PRO A 165 1.50 -10.78 -8.69
CA PRO A 165 1.68 -10.98 -7.25
C PRO A 165 3.14 -10.88 -6.80
N MET A 166 4.07 -11.44 -7.58
CA MET A 166 5.50 -11.38 -7.25
C MET A 166 6.07 -9.97 -7.41
N LYS A 167 5.57 -9.17 -8.36
CA LYS A 167 5.93 -7.75 -8.47
C LYS A 167 5.56 -6.99 -7.21
N PHE A 168 4.36 -7.20 -6.68
CA PHE A 168 3.92 -6.54 -5.45
C PHE A 168 4.69 -7.00 -4.22
N LEU A 169 5.01 -8.29 -4.15
CA LEU A 169 5.89 -8.81 -3.10
C LEU A 169 7.29 -8.18 -3.18
N GLU A 170 7.90 -8.16 -4.36
CA GLU A 170 9.23 -7.57 -4.56
C GLU A 170 9.24 -6.09 -4.16
N LEU A 171 8.27 -5.30 -4.62
CA LEU A 171 8.15 -3.90 -4.23
C LEU A 171 7.97 -3.73 -2.71
N ALA A 172 7.15 -4.56 -2.06
CA ALA A 172 6.95 -4.50 -0.61
C ALA A 172 8.25 -4.82 0.15
N ARG A 173 8.98 -5.85 -0.28
CA ARG A 173 10.28 -6.24 0.29
C ARG A 173 11.33 -5.13 0.12
N ARG A 174 11.43 -4.56 -1.09
CA ARG A 174 12.35 -3.46 -1.40
C ARG A 174 12.07 -2.23 -0.56
N ARG A 175 10.80 -1.85 -0.37
CA ARG A 175 10.42 -0.73 0.53
C ARG A 175 10.85 -0.95 1.97
N GLN A 176 10.72 -2.17 2.49
CA GLN A 176 11.11 -2.49 3.87
C GLN A 176 12.63 -2.48 4.06
N GLU A 177 13.39 -2.98 3.09
CA GLU A 177 14.84 -3.16 3.22
C GLU A 177 15.65 -1.93 2.78
N LEU A 178 15.17 -1.22 1.74
CA LEU A 178 15.87 -0.07 1.15
C LEU A 178 15.23 1.29 1.52
N GLY A 179 14.07 1.28 2.18
CA GLY A 179 13.35 2.49 2.59
C GLY A 179 12.31 2.97 1.58
N GLU A 180 11.70 4.13 1.86
CA GLU A 180 10.52 4.61 1.12
C GLU A 180 10.84 5.59 -0.02
N ASP A 181 11.99 6.25 0.03
CA ASP A 181 12.42 7.31 -0.91
C ASP A 181 13.00 6.78 -2.24
N LEU A 182 12.73 5.53 -2.59
CA LEU A 182 13.32 4.84 -3.76
C LEU A 182 13.03 5.55 -5.07
N LEU A 183 11.88 6.23 -5.21
CA LEU A 183 11.56 6.98 -6.43
C LEU A 183 12.48 8.19 -6.70
N LYS A 184 13.23 8.67 -5.71
CA LYS A 184 14.16 9.79 -5.86
C LYS A 184 15.57 9.31 -6.20
N ASP A 185 15.90 8.07 -5.87
CA ASP A 185 17.19 7.48 -6.12
C ASP A 185 17.29 7.01 -7.59
N ARG A 186 18.21 7.62 -8.35
CA ARG A 186 18.41 7.32 -9.77
C ARG A 186 18.97 5.92 -10.03
N ALA A 187 19.57 5.29 -9.03
CA ALA A 187 20.09 3.93 -9.13
C ALA A 187 19.04 2.87 -8.77
N SER A 188 17.88 3.28 -8.24
CA SER A 188 16.85 2.35 -7.82
C SER A 188 16.04 1.82 -9.01
N LEU A 189 15.60 0.57 -8.89
CA LEU A 189 14.65 -0.02 -9.83
C LEU A 189 13.36 0.82 -9.92
N GLU A 190 12.87 1.33 -8.78
CA GLU A 190 11.65 2.10 -8.66
C GLU A 190 11.69 3.38 -9.50
N PHE A 191 12.83 4.09 -9.50
CA PHE A 191 13.04 5.25 -10.35
C PHE A 191 12.96 4.88 -11.84
N HIS A 192 13.58 3.76 -12.24
CA HIS A 192 13.52 3.29 -13.62
C HIS A 192 12.12 2.85 -14.04
N LEU A 193 11.40 2.10 -13.19
CA LEU A 193 10.02 1.67 -13.40
C LEU A 193 9.05 2.84 -13.55
N LEU A 194 9.28 3.92 -12.79
CA LEU A 194 8.51 5.16 -12.88
C LEU A 194 8.68 5.85 -14.24
N ARG A 195 9.87 5.77 -14.86
CA ARG A 195 10.17 6.42 -16.15
C ARG A 195 9.57 5.69 -17.35
N ILE A 196 9.34 4.38 -17.24
CA ILE A 196 8.76 3.54 -18.30
C ILE A 196 7.25 3.28 -18.11
N ASP A 197 6.62 4.03 -17.20
CA ASP A 197 5.20 3.95 -16.82
C ASP A 197 4.75 2.55 -16.36
N SER A 198 5.65 1.73 -15.82
CA SER A 198 5.32 0.37 -15.34
C SER A 198 4.28 0.40 -14.23
N PHE A 199 4.38 1.35 -13.28
CA PHE A 199 3.40 1.47 -12.18
C PHE A 199 2.01 1.84 -12.68
N THR A 200 1.90 2.73 -13.67
CA THR A 200 0.61 3.09 -14.26
C THR A 200 -0.03 1.89 -14.97
N LYS A 201 0.76 1.12 -15.72
CA LYS A 201 0.30 -0.12 -16.38
C LYS A 201 -0.17 -1.15 -15.34
N LEU A 202 0.61 -1.38 -14.28
CA LEU A 202 0.24 -2.31 -13.20
C LEU A 202 -1.03 -1.87 -12.45
N GLY A 203 -1.12 -0.59 -12.09
CA GLY A 203 -2.28 -0.03 -11.41
C GLY A 203 -3.57 -0.07 -12.24
N SER A 204 -3.47 -0.14 -13.57
CA SER A 204 -4.66 -0.25 -14.45
C SER A 204 -5.33 -1.63 -14.43
N LYS A 205 -4.62 -2.68 -14.00
CA LYS A 205 -5.10 -4.07 -14.06
C LYS A 205 -6.10 -4.43 -12.96
N ASN A 206 -5.93 -3.88 -11.76
CA ASN A 206 -6.72 -4.23 -10.58
C ASN A 206 -6.83 -3.03 -9.64
N ARG A 207 -8.01 -2.83 -9.04
CA ARG A 207 -8.27 -1.78 -8.03
C ARG A 207 -7.33 -1.91 -6.82
N LEU A 208 -7.09 -3.12 -6.35
CA LEU A 208 -6.15 -3.38 -5.24
C LEU A 208 -4.75 -2.88 -5.57
N PHE A 209 -4.27 -3.21 -6.77
CA PHE A 209 -2.94 -2.81 -7.26
C PHE A 209 -2.81 -1.29 -7.36
N LYS A 210 -3.85 -0.63 -7.88
CA LYS A 210 -3.91 0.83 -7.92
C LYS A 210 -3.79 1.43 -6.52
N GLN A 211 -4.51 0.88 -5.55
CA GLN A 211 -4.52 1.39 -4.18
C GLN A 211 -3.16 1.19 -3.50
N LEU A 212 -2.56 0.00 -3.62
CA LEU A 212 -1.21 -0.29 -3.10
C LEU A 212 -0.16 0.68 -3.68
N LEU A 213 -0.10 0.80 -5.01
CA LEU A 213 0.86 1.70 -5.67
C LEU A 213 0.59 3.18 -5.35
N SER A 214 -0.67 3.56 -5.12
CA SER A 214 -1.02 4.92 -4.73
C SER A 214 -0.55 5.24 -3.31
N GLU A 215 -0.77 4.33 -2.36
CA GLU A 215 -0.35 4.50 -0.96
C GLU A 215 1.19 4.55 -0.85
N TRP A 216 1.88 3.74 -1.65
CA TRP A 216 3.33 3.75 -1.74
C TRP A 216 3.90 4.97 -2.48
N GLY A 217 3.06 5.83 -3.05
CA GLY A 217 3.47 7.01 -3.81
C GLY A 217 4.04 6.71 -5.20
N TYR A 218 3.92 5.46 -5.69
CA TYR A 218 4.49 5.00 -6.96
C TYR A 218 3.66 5.39 -8.18
N LEU A 219 2.37 5.65 -7.99
CA LEU A 219 1.59 6.33 -9.00
C LEU A 219 1.94 7.81 -8.93
N LYS A 220 2.46 8.37 -10.02
CA LYS A 220 2.48 9.82 -10.19
C LYS A 220 1.06 10.30 -9.94
N LYS A 221 0.83 11.00 -8.83
CA LYS A 221 -0.21 12.03 -8.77
C LYS A 221 0.22 13.01 -9.85
N GLY A 222 -0.23 12.75 -11.08
CA GLY A 222 -0.11 13.77 -12.10
C GLY A 222 -0.86 14.94 -11.52
N ASP A 223 -0.13 15.96 -11.08
CA ASP A 223 -0.64 17.31 -11.17
C ASP A 223 -1.03 17.44 -12.64
N PHE A 224 -2.31 17.19 -12.89
CA PHE A 224 -2.95 17.53 -14.13
C PHE A 224 -2.50 18.93 -14.54
N TRP A 225 -2.35 19.82 -13.56
CA TRP A 225 -1.75 21.15 -13.63
C TRP A 225 -0.28 21.22 -14.07
N ALA A 226 0.61 20.31 -13.70
CA ALA A 226 2.00 20.34 -14.18
C ALA A 226 2.08 19.96 -15.66
N ARG A 227 1.24 19.02 -16.11
CA ARG A 227 1.10 18.67 -17.54
C ARG A 227 0.40 19.78 -18.34
N VAL A 228 -0.64 20.38 -17.76
CA VAL A 228 -1.35 21.54 -18.34
C VAL A 228 -0.46 22.77 -18.38
N ALA A 229 0.31 23.07 -17.34
CA ALA A 229 1.25 24.20 -17.30
C ALA A 229 2.42 24.00 -18.27
N GLY A 230 2.90 22.77 -18.48
CA GLY A 230 3.86 22.47 -19.55
C GLY A 230 3.28 22.75 -20.93
N TRP A 231 2.05 22.29 -21.19
CA TRP A 231 1.35 22.52 -22.46
C TRP A 231 1.03 24.00 -22.71
N PHE A 232 0.50 24.70 -21.70
CA PHE A 232 0.26 26.15 -21.75
C PHE A 232 1.57 26.92 -21.86
N GLY A 233 2.65 26.50 -21.19
CA GLY A 233 3.96 27.13 -21.29
C GLY A 233 4.51 27.11 -22.71
N GLU A 234 4.38 25.99 -23.42
CA GLU A 234 4.75 25.87 -24.83
C GLU A 234 3.83 26.66 -25.76
N LEU A 235 2.51 26.63 -25.51
CA LEU A 235 1.52 27.40 -26.27
C LEU A 235 1.75 28.91 -26.10
N PHE A 236 2.02 29.36 -24.87
CA PHE A 236 2.28 30.75 -24.51
C PHE A 236 3.63 31.22 -25.07
N ARG A 237 4.65 30.37 -25.13
CA ARG A 237 5.93 30.70 -25.80
C ARG A 237 5.74 30.92 -27.31
N LYS A 238 4.93 30.08 -27.96
CA LYS A 238 4.58 30.23 -29.38
C LYS A 238 3.70 31.46 -29.64
N ILE A 239 2.71 31.72 -28.78
CA ILE A 239 1.83 32.90 -28.88
C ILE A 239 2.62 34.19 -28.59
N LYS A 240 3.48 34.23 -27.57
CA LYS A 240 4.34 35.38 -27.27
C LYS A 240 5.30 35.69 -28.42
N GLY A 241 5.83 34.65 -29.10
CA GLY A 241 6.64 34.80 -30.31
C GLY A 241 5.86 35.38 -31.50
N ALA A 242 4.58 35.03 -31.66
CA ALA A 242 3.73 35.55 -32.74
C ALA A 242 3.23 36.99 -32.46
N PHE A 243 2.92 37.32 -31.20
CA PHE A 243 2.33 38.61 -30.80
C PHE A 243 3.35 39.73 -30.50
N LEU A 244 4.64 39.43 -30.36
CA LEU A 244 5.69 40.45 -30.21
C LEU A 244 6.04 41.19 -31.51
N SER A 245 5.48 40.77 -32.66
CA SER A 245 5.60 41.53 -33.90
C SER A 245 4.61 42.71 -33.89
N GLY A 246 5.07 43.90 -33.47
CA GLY A 246 4.24 45.12 -33.37
C GLY A 246 3.52 45.53 -34.66
N ARG A 247 3.90 44.96 -35.82
CA ARG A 247 3.18 45.11 -37.10
C ARG A 247 1.86 44.34 -37.17
N TYR A 248 1.74 43.17 -36.53
CA TYR A 248 0.54 42.32 -36.60
C TYR A 248 -0.60 42.84 -35.72
N LEU A 249 -0.27 43.33 -34.53
CA LEU A 249 -1.22 43.96 -33.60
C LEU A 249 -1.86 45.22 -34.21
N ARG A 250 -1.05 46.03 -34.92
CA ARG A 250 -1.52 47.26 -35.58
C ARG A 250 -2.47 46.96 -36.77
N LEU A 251 -2.27 45.83 -37.46
CA LEU A 251 -3.14 45.37 -38.56
C LEU A 251 -4.46 44.77 -38.07
N ILE A 252 -4.46 44.02 -36.97
CA ILE A 252 -5.69 43.43 -36.41
C ILE A 252 -6.60 44.51 -35.83
N ILE A 253 -6.03 45.53 -35.18
CA ILE A 253 -6.78 46.67 -34.63
C ILE A 253 -7.35 47.57 -35.75
N SER A 254 -6.68 47.70 -36.90
CA SER A 254 -7.14 48.58 -37.99
C SER A 254 -8.05 47.91 -39.03
N GLN A 255 -8.03 46.58 -39.20
CA GLN A 255 -8.74 45.91 -40.30
C GLN A 255 -9.80 44.86 -39.91
N ARG A 256 -9.97 44.48 -38.63
CA ARG A 256 -11.00 43.48 -38.26
C ARG A 256 -11.90 43.94 -37.11
N LYS A 257 -13.19 43.59 -37.23
CA LYS A 257 -14.29 44.03 -36.37
C LYS A 257 -13.91 43.88 -34.88
N PRO A 258 -13.93 44.97 -34.08
CA PRO A 258 -13.49 44.97 -32.68
C PRO A 258 -14.26 43.97 -31.80
N ALA A 259 -15.46 43.57 -32.24
CA ALA A 259 -16.24 42.50 -31.64
C ALA A 259 -15.46 41.19 -31.46
N TYR A 260 -14.65 40.74 -32.43
CA TYR A 260 -13.93 39.47 -32.30
C TYR A 260 -12.83 39.53 -31.24
N LEU A 261 -12.12 40.66 -31.13
CA LEU A 261 -11.15 40.88 -30.06
C LEU A 261 -11.85 40.88 -28.70
N PHE A 262 -12.98 41.58 -28.59
CA PHE A 262 -13.77 41.63 -27.37
C PHE A 262 -14.27 40.24 -26.95
N TYR A 263 -14.86 39.46 -27.85
CA TYR A 263 -15.29 38.09 -27.56
C TYR A 263 -14.11 37.17 -27.22
N SER A 264 -12.98 37.29 -27.91
CA SER A 264 -11.78 36.49 -27.58
C SER A 264 -11.23 36.82 -26.19
N MET A 265 -11.25 38.10 -25.79
CA MET A 265 -10.82 38.54 -24.47
C MET A 265 -11.77 38.06 -23.38
N ILE A 266 -13.08 38.10 -23.63
CA ILE A 266 -14.11 37.58 -22.72
C ILE A 266 -13.95 36.06 -22.55
N ILE A 267 -13.74 35.31 -23.63
CA ILE A 267 -13.53 33.85 -23.57
C ILE A 267 -12.28 33.53 -22.75
N ILE A 268 -11.18 34.26 -22.97
CA ILE A 268 -9.96 34.10 -22.16
C ILE A 268 -10.21 34.43 -20.69
N LEU A 269 -10.98 35.49 -20.40
CA LEU A 269 -11.31 35.88 -19.03
C LEU A 269 -12.19 34.83 -18.33
N PHE A 270 -13.15 34.23 -19.03
CA PHE A 270 -13.96 33.11 -18.50
C PHE A 270 -13.13 31.85 -18.30
N LEU A 271 -12.19 31.53 -19.19
CA LEU A 271 -11.26 30.42 -19.02
C LEU A 271 -10.35 30.65 -17.81
N LEU A 272 -9.87 31.88 -17.61
CA LEU A 272 -9.08 32.26 -16.43
C LEU A 272 -9.92 32.18 -15.15
N ALA A 273 -11.17 32.66 -15.17
CA ALA A 273 -12.07 32.56 -14.02
C ALA A 273 -12.42 31.10 -13.68
N ALA A 274 -12.67 30.26 -14.68
CA ALA A 274 -12.94 28.84 -14.51
C ALA A 274 -11.74 28.07 -13.91
N VAL A 275 -10.51 28.57 -14.08
CA VAL A 275 -9.30 28.01 -13.47
C VAL A 275 -9.03 28.62 -12.09
N ALA A 276 -9.21 29.93 -11.93
CA ALA A 276 -8.91 30.64 -10.68
C ALA A 276 -9.88 30.28 -9.54
N VAL A 277 -11.17 30.13 -9.85
CA VAL A 277 -12.22 29.87 -8.84
C VAL A 277 -12.01 28.51 -8.14
N PRO A 278 -11.74 27.38 -8.84
CA PRO A 278 -11.47 26.10 -8.17
C PRO A 278 -10.16 26.08 -7.39
N VAL A 279 -9.11 26.74 -7.88
CA VAL A 279 -7.81 26.82 -7.18
C VAL A 279 -7.96 27.57 -5.85
N LEU A 280 -8.62 28.73 -5.87
CA LEU A 280 -8.93 29.50 -4.67
C LEU A 280 -9.87 28.74 -3.71
N TRP A 281 -10.76 27.91 -4.24
CA TRP A 281 -11.64 27.07 -3.42
C TRP A 281 -10.88 25.91 -2.75
N SER A 282 -9.94 25.28 -3.46
CA SER A 282 -9.12 24.18 -2.93
C SER A 282 -8.21 24.64 -1.78
N THR A 283 -7.53 25.78 -1.95
CA THR A 283 -6.70 26.36 -0.89
C THR A 283 -7.53 26.78 0.33
N TYR A 284 -8.72 27.35 0.11
CA TYR A 284 -9.65 27.69 1.19
C TYR A 284 -10.15 26.45 1.96
N THR A 285 -10.46 25.36 1.25
CA THR A 285 -10.92 24.12 1.89
C THR A 285 -9.81 23.42 2.66
N ASP A 286 -8.60 23.40 2.14
CA ASP A 286 -7.43 22.85 2.84
C ASP A 286 -7.10 23.64 4.11
N THR A 287 -7.15 24.98 4.06
CA THR A 287 -6.89 25.83 5.23
C THR A 287 -7.97 25.64 6.31
N LYS A 288 -9.23 25.47 5.91
CA LYS A 288 -10.34 25.22 6.84
C LYS A 288 -10.28 23.83 7.46
N LEU A 289 -9.80 22.83 6.72
CA LEU A 289 -9.55 21.48 7.21
C LEU A 289 -8.42 21.46 8.23
N GLU A 290 -7.37 22.23 8.00
CA GLU A 290 -6.24 22.38 8.91
C GLU A 290 -6.65 23.09 10.21
N GLN A 291 -7.43 24.17 10.13
CA GLN A 291 -8.02 24.83 11.30
C GLN A 291 -8.97 23.93 12.10
N LEU A 292 -9.70 23.04 11.44
CA LEU A 292 -10.57 22.06 12.12
C LEU A 292 -9.76 20.96 12.81
N ARG A 293 -8.66 20.51 12.20
CA ARG A 293 -7.72 19.56 12.83
C ARG A 293 -7.07 20.16 14.05
N GLU A 294 -6.57 21.39 13.94
CA GLU A 294 -5.93 22.11 15.05
C GLU A 294 -6.90 22.34 16.22
N ARG A 295 -8.16 22.66 15.93
CA ARG A 295 -9.22 22.74 16.95
C ARG A 295 -9.56 21.39 17.58
N ALA A 296 -9.55 20.30 16.81
CA ALA A 296 -9.79 18.97 17.35
C ALA A 296 -8.67 18.52 18.30
N THR A 297 -7.40 18.77 17.95
CA THR A 297 -6.24 18.50 18.82
C THR A 297 -6.26 19.36 20.09
N ASN A 298 -6.59 20.65 19.99
CA ASN A 298 -6.66 21.53 21.16
C ASN A 298 -7.80 21.15 22.13
N VAL A 299 -8.89 20.55 21.64
CA VAL A 299 -9.98 20.04 22.47
C VAL A 299 -9.61 18.71 23.14
N GLU A 300 -8.85 17.83 22.47
CA GLU A 300 -8.34 16.60 23.08
C GLU A 300 -7.30 16.88 24.16
N GLU A 301 -6.42 17.87 23.98
CA GLU A 301 -5.45 18.29 25.00
C GLU A 301 -6.10 19.03 26.19
N GLY A 302 -7.17 19.78 25.95
CA GLY A 302 -7.90 20.50 27.01
C GLY A 302 -8.83 19.65 27.88
N ILE A 303 -9.17 18.43 27.46
CA ILE A 303 -9.99 17.47 28.22
C ILE A 303 -9.11 16.54 29.09
N GLY A 304 -7.80 16.53 28.86
CA GLY A 304 -6.81 15.73 29.60
C GLY A 304 -6.05 16.46 30.71
N GLY A 305 -6.45 17.69 31.07
CA GLY A 305 -5.86 18.51 32.14
C GLY A 305 -6.75 18.63 33.37
#